data_AF-A0A803LQ28-F1
#
_entry.id   AF-A0A803LQ28-F1
#
_cell.length_a   1.000
_cell.length_b   1.000
_cell.length_c   1.000
_cell.angle_alpha   90.00
_cell.angle_beta   90.00
_cell.angle_gamma   90.00
#
_symmetry.space_group_name_H-M   'P 1'
#
loop_
_entity.id
_entity.type
_entity.pdbx_description
1 polymer ?
#
loop_
_entity_poly.entity_id
_entity_poly.type
_entity_poly.pdbx_seq_one_letter_code
_entity_poly.pdbx_strand_id
1 'polypeptide(L)'
;MQVEGRGKLEIKMQAMWISLNNSCRNKMNDVICRPKKLSKQRSLDLLEEDKHEHEVLIGSKVMESVISYKQTAPSSSFKEIGVGDPSRKVIEKILGDALTNPAKKISKIRNVFRVKNSSEVLEKFEKYRDMVKQKAKETGDKQPRSLVDGNELLCFYVTTMTCHSRQSELISGPCDHSYCNLCRTICSSFDMKYTKRFGVQLCTSSEALRESMKAVLKGKNSKRAVIICRIIAGRIKNTNDRASEEYDSIRNYRGFCFKSEHLIVKSPNAVLPCFVVVLN
;
A
#
# COMPACT_ATOMS: atom_id res chain seq x y z
N MET A 1 24.83 3.92 16.67
CA MET A 1 23.36 3.74 16.66
C MET A 1 22.72 3.69 15.26
N GLN A 2 23.26 4.29 14.19
CA GLN A 2 22.62 4.29 12.86
C GLN A 2 22.79 3.01 12.02
N VAL A 3 23.79 2.16 12.31
CA VAL A 3 24.07 0.92 11.55
C VAL A 3 23.18 -0.24 12.02
N GLU A 4 22.94 -0.33 13.33
CA GLU A 4 22.10 -1.36 13.96
C GLU A 4 20.62 -1.30 13.53
N GLY A 5 20.10 -0.09 13.29
CA GLY A 5 18.75 0.12 12.77
C GLY A 5 18.56 -0.26 11.29
N ARG A 6 19.65 -0.33 10.50
CA ARG A 6 19.58 -0.71 9.08
C ARG A 6 19.36 -2.20 8.90
N GLY A 7 20.16 -3.03 9.58
CA GLY A 7 20.03 -4.49 9.55
C GLY A 7 18.68 -4.97 10.08
N LYS A 8 18.17 -4.33 11.15
CA LYS A 8 16.84 -4.66 11.71
C LYS A 8 15.70 -4.40 10.72
N LEU A 9 15.74 -3.33 9.93
CA LEU A 9 14.71 -3.05 8.92
C LEU A 9 14.77 -4.05 7.75
N GLU A 10 15.96 -4.40 7.28
CA GLU A 10 16.17 -5.35 6.18
C GLU A 10 15.70 -6.75 6.55
N ILE A 11 16.10 -7.27 7.71
CA ILE A 11 15.69 -8.59 8.21
C ILE A 11 14.17 -8.63 8.40
N LYS A 12 13.59 -7.57 8.98
CA LYS A 12 12.14 -7.45 9.16
C LYS A 12 11.41 -7.45 7.82
N MET A 13 11.92 -6.76 6.80
CA MET A 13 11.31 -6.72 5.47
C MET A 13 11.38 -8.07 4.75
N GLN A 14 12.50 -8.78 4.84
CA GLN A 14 12.59 -10.14 4.29
C GLN A 14 11.60 -11.08 4.98
N ALA A 15 11.52 -11.04 6.31
CA ALA A 15 10.57 -11.86 7.07
C ALA A 15 9.11 -11.55 6.69
N MET A 16 8.75 -10.26 6.58
CA MET A 16 7.42 -9.84 6.15
C MET A 16 7.09 -10.31 4.72
N TRP A 17 8.06 -10.23 3.80
CA TRP A 17 7.88 -10.73 2.43
C TRP A 17 7.65 -12.25 2.37
N ILE A 18 8.43 -13.02 3.14
CA ILE A 18 8.26 -14.48 3.23
C ILE A 18 6.86 -14.83 3.76
N SER A 19 6.37 -14.10 4.76
CA SER A 19 5.00 -14.28 5.28
C SER A 19 3.94 -13.96 4.23
N LEU A 20 4.15 -12.92 3.41
CA LEU A 20 3.26 -12.57 2.31
C LEU A 20 3.19 -13.69 1.26
N ASN A 21 4.35 -14.22 0.88
CA ASN A 21 4.46 -15.30 -0.11
C ASN A 21 3.87 -16.63 0.39
N ASN A 22 4.05 -16.96 1.68
CA ASN A 22 3.49 -18.17 2.27
C ASN A 22 1.95 -18.10 2.43
N SER A 23 1.39 -16.92 2.71
CA SER A 23 -0.07 -16.73 2.69
C SER A 23 -0.66 -16.94 1.29
N CYS A 24 0.12 -16.72 0.23
CA CYS A 24 -0.28 -17.04 -1.15
C CYS A 24 -0.18 -18.55 -1.47
N ARG A 25 0.69 -19.32 -0.82
CA ARG A 25 0.79 -20.79 -1.00
C ARG A 25 -0.28 -21.58 -0.28
N ASN A 26 -0.77 -21.10 0.86
CA ASN A 26 -1.73 -21.84 1.70
C ASN A 26 -3.20 -21.77 1.23
N LYS A 27 -3.47 -21.41 -0.03
CA LYS A 27 -4.84 -21.49 -0.63
C LYS A 27 -5.24 -22.90 -1.07
N MET A 28 -4.81 -23.94 -0.35
CA MET A 28 -5.41 -25.28 -0.42
C MET A 28 -5.57 -25.80 1.01
N ASN A 29 -6.80 -26.21 1.32
CA ASN A 29 -7.28 -26.77 2.59
C ASN A 29 -7.84 -25.75 3.59
N ASP A 30 -8.90 -25.03 3.18
CA ASP A 30 -9.98 -24.77 4.12
C ASP A 30 -11.14 -25.72 3.80
N VAL A 31 -11.49 -26.47 4.85
CA VAL A 31 -12.46 -27.56 4.97
C VAL A 31 -13.72 -27.37 4.12
N ILE A 32 -14.01 -28.38 3.29
CA ILE A 32 -15.28 -28.55 2.59
C ILE A 32 -16.39 -28.72 3.63
N CYS A 33 -17.10 -27.65 3.95
CA CYS A 33 -18.40 -27.74 4.62
C CYS A 33 -19.48 -28.03 3.56
N ARG A 34 -20.03 -29.24 3.59
CA ARG A 34 -21.16 -29.68 2.76
C ARG A 34 -22.37 -28.75 2.92
N PRO A 35 -23.10 -28.41 1.84
CA PRO A 35 -24.28 -27.56 1.94
C PRO A 35 -25.47 -28.32 2.56
N LYS A 36 -26.02 -27.79 3.66
CA LYS A 36 -27.38 -28.14 4.12
C LYS A 36 -28.40 -27.35 3.29
N LYS A 37 -29.38 -28.06 2.75
CA LYS A 37 -30.57 -27.52 2.04
C LYS A 37 -31.55 -26.87 3.02
N LEU A 38 -32.34 -25.91 2.50
CA LEU A 38 -33.63 -25.33 2.94
C LEU A 38 -33.52 -23.79 2.93
N SER A 39 -34.46 -22.98 2.47
CA SER A 39 -35.72 -23.13 1.74
C SER A 39 -36.09 -21.75 1.21
N LYS A 40 -36.82 -21.66 0.10
CA LYS A 40 -37.33 -20.40 -0.45
C LYS A 40 -38.29 -19.75 0.55
N GLN A 41 -38.05 -18.48 0.90
CA GLN A 41 -39.14 -17.54 1.11
C GLN A 41 -38.70 -16.11 0.78
N ARG A 42 -39.41 -15.54 -0.19
CA ARG A 42 -39.42 -14.12 -0.53
C ARG A 42 -40.14 -13.37 0.59
N SER A 43 -39.54 -12.31 1.08
CA SER A 43 -40.27 -11.15 1.58
C SER A 43 -39.50 -9.92 1.13
N LEU A 44 -40.15 -9.16 0.24
CA LEU A 44 -39.81 -7.81 -0.17
C LEU A 44 -39.82 -6.93 1.08
N ASP A 45 -38.80 -6.12 1.28
CA ASP A 45 -38.96 -4.80 1.89
C ASP A 45 -37.82 -3.88 1.43
N LEU A 46 -38.21 -2.64 1.20
CA LEU A 46 -37.65 -1.66 0.28
C LEU A 46 -36.25 -1.19 0.68
N LEU A 47 -35.28 -1.39 -0.22
CA LEU A 47 -33.97 -0.77 -0.17
C LEU A 47 -34.05 0.57 -0.90
N GLU A 48 -33.89 1.68 -0.18
CA GLU A 48 -33.42 2.92 -0.80
C GLU A 48 -31.98 2.69 -1.27
N GLU A 49 -31.84 2.58 -2.59
CA GLU A 49 -30.57 2.41 -3.29
C GLU A 49 -29.79 3.71 -3.28
N ASP A 50 -28.84 3.87 -2.34
CA ASP A 50 -27.82 4.91 -2.50
C ASP A 50 -26.68 4.37 -3.39
N LYS A 51 -26.91 4.49 -4.71
CA LYS A 51 -25.91 4.24 -5.76
C LYS A 51 -24.84 5.33 -5.68
N HIS A 52 -23.75 5.06 -4.96
CA HIS A 52 -22.55 5.90 -5.02
C HIS A 52 -21.36 5.18 -5.65
N GLU A 53 -21.22 5.50 -6.93
CA GLU A 53 -20.08 5.37 -7.85
C GLU A 53 -18.73 5.20 -7.14
N HIS A 54 -18.23 3.96 -7.11
CA HIS A 54 -16.82 3.68 -6.87
C HIS A 54 -16.08 3.64 -8.20
N GLU A 55 -15.99 4.80 -8.85
CA GLU A 55 -15.05 4.99 -9.94
C GLU A 55 -13.64 5.09 -9.34
N VAL A 56 -12.90 3.98 -9.37
CA VAL A 56 -11.46 3.95 -9.04
C VAL A 56 -10.71 4.60 -10.19
N LEU A 57 -10.71 5.93 -10.18
CA LEU A 57 -10.08 6.83 -11.14
C LEU A 57 -8.55 6.81 -11.00
N ILE A 58 -7.94 5.67 -11.29
CA ILE A 58 -6.52 5.62 -11.62
C ILE A 58 -6.41 6.03 -13.09
N GLY A 59 -6.52 7.34 -13.35
CA GLY A 59 -6.14 7.94 -14.64
C GLY A 59 -7.22 8.69 -15.44
N SER A 60 -8.12 9.47 -14.81
CA SER A 60 -8.85 10.52 -15.55
C SER A 60 -8.57 11.91 -14.99
N LYS A 61 -8.84 12.92 -15.82
CA LYS A 61 -8.65 14.38 -15.70
C LYS A 61 -9.19 15.05 -14.41
N VAL A 62 -9.65 14.29 -13.42
CA VAL A 62 -10.19 14.80 -12.14
C VAL A 62 -9.10 15.07 -11.09
N MET A 63 -7.85 14.64 -11.33
CA MET A 63 -6.71 15.01 -10.46
C MET A 63 -6.38 16.52 -10.54
N GLU A 64 -6.90 17.23 -11.54
CA GLU A 64 -6.53 18.61 -11.88
C GLU A 64 -7.26 19.68 -11.03
N SER A 65 -8.28 19.31 -10.25
CA SER A 65 -9.14 20.27 -9.55
C SER A 65 -9.10 20.19 -8.03
N VAL A 66 -7.93 20.15 -7.39
CA VAL A 66 -7.82 20.59 -5.98
C VAL A 66 -6.47 21.24 -5.67
N ILE A 67 -6.28 22.43 -6.26
CA ILE A 67 -5.14 23.31 -6.01
C ILE A 67 -5.47 24.22 -4.82
N SER A 68 -4.83 23.94 -3.69
CA SER A 68 -4.28 24.94 -2.77
C SER A 68 -3.62 24.16 -1.62
N TYR A 69 -2.31 24.04 -1.68
CA TYR A 69 -1.50 23.61 -0.54
C TYR A 69 -0.48 24.71 -0.27
N LYS A 70 -0.63 25.41 0.86
CA LYS A 70 0.48 26.11 1.48
C LYS A 70 1.45 25.04 1.95
N GLN A 71 2.60 24.94 1.31
CA GLN A 71 3.57 23.87 1.56
C GLN A 71 4.40 24.24 2.80
N THR A 72 4.10 23.61 3.93
CA THR A 72 5.06 23.48 5.03
C THR A 72 6.18 22.52 4.59
N ALA A 73 7.33 22.58 5.26
CA ALA A 73 8.51 21.77 4.94
C ALA A 73 8.15 20.28 4.74
N PRO A 74 8.79 19.58 3.78
CA PRO A 74 8.41 18.21 3.44
C PRO A 74 8.63 17.27 4.63
N SER A 75 7.55 16.61 5.05
CA SER A 75 7.54 15.68 6.19
C SER A 75 8.46 14.46 5.97
N SER A 76 8.81 14.19 4.71
CA SER A 76 9.67 13.09 4.29
C SER A 76 10.50 13.48 3.07
N SER A 77 11.73 12.95 2.98
CA SER A 77 12.60 13.03 1.80
C SER A 77 13.00 11.63 1.35
N PHE A 78 13.73 11.50 0.24
CA PHE A 78 14.30 10.20 -0.16
C PHE A 78 15.69 10.36 -0.77
N LYS A 79 16.53 9.32 -0.62
CA LYS A 79 17.90 9.27 -1.15
C LYS A 79 18.10 8.02 -1.99
N GLU A 80 18.75 8.16 -3.14
CA GLU A 80 19.07 7.04 -4.00
C GLU A 80 20.01 6.03 -3.33
N ILE A 81 19.76 4.76 -3.60
CA ILE A 81 20.57 3.64 -3.13
C ILE A 81 21.32 3.02 -4.32
N GLY A 82 22.64 2.96 -4.22
CA GLY A 82 23.51 2.36 -5.23
C GLY A 82 23.40 0.84 -5.31
N VAL A 83 23.81 0.26 -6.44
CA VAL A 83 23.75 -1.19 -6.73
C VAL A 83 24.47 -2.06 -5.70
N GLY A 84 25.51 -1.53 -5.05
CA GLY A 84 26.27 -2.24 -4.02
C GLY A 84 25.59 -2.35 -2.65
N ASP A 85 24.50 -1.63 -2.41
CA ASP A 85 23.85 -1.63 -1.10
C ASP A 85 23.04 -2.92 -0.87
N PRO A 86 23.19 -3.61 0.27
CA PRO A 86 22.45 -4.83 0.58
C PRO A 86 20.93 -4.66 0.50
N SER A 87 20.40 -3.53 0.97
CA SER A 87 18.95 -3.26 0.94
C SER A 87 18.42 -3.23 -0.49
N ARG A 88 19.20 -2.70 -1.45
CA ARG A 88 18.80 -2.66 -2.85
C ARG A 88 18.64 -4.07 -3.42
N LYS A 89 19.56 -5.00 -3.12
CA LYS A 89 19.44 -6.41 -3.57
C LYS A 89 18.15 -7.06 -3.03
N VAL A 90 17.80 -6.78 -1.78
CA VAL A 90 16.56 -7.28 -1.18
C VAL A 90 15.33 -6.70 -1.87
N ILE A 91 15.32 -5.39 -2.11
CA ILE A 91 14.22 -4.71 -2.80
C ILE A 91 14.07 -5.23 -4.24
N GLU A 92 15.17 -5.36 -4.97
CA GLU A 92 15.19 -5.89 -6.33
C GLU A 92 14.69 -7.33 -6.36
N LYS A 93 15.02 -8.16 -5.36
CA LYS A 93 14.49 -9.51 -5.23
C LYS A 93 12.98 -9.51 -4.94
N ILE A 94 12.51 -8.73 -3.96
CA ILE A 94 11.09 -8.63 -3.61
C ILE A 94 10.25 -8.23 -4.83
N LEU A 95 10.63 -7.16 -5.53
CA LEU A 95 9.91 -6.71 -6.73
C LEU A 95 10.13 -7.63 -7.92
N GLY A 96 11.33 -8.21 -8.08
CA GLY A 96 11.62 -9.20 -9.10
C GLY A 96 10.65 -10.36 -8.98
N ASP A 97 10.56 -10.98 -7.81
CA ASP A 97 9.65 -12.08 -7.51
C ASP A 97 8.17 -11.64 -7.71
N ALA A 98 7.79 -10.46 -7.19
CA ALA A 98 6.41 -9.97 -7.28
C ALA A 98 5.95 -9.63 -8.69
N LEU A 99 6.87 -9.18 -9.55
CA LEU A 99 6.58 -8.78 -10.93
C LEU A 99 6.91 -9.87 -11.95
N THR A 100 7.55 -10.97 -11.54
CA THR A 100 7.87 -12.08 -12.44
C THR A 100 6.61 -12.66 -13.04
N ASN A 101 6.55 -12.61 -14.37
CA ASN A 101 5.52 -13.27 -15.16
C ASN A 101 6.24 -14.18 -16.16
N PRO A 102 5.97 -15.49 -16.18
CA PRO A 102 6.61 -16.40 -17.13
C PRO A 102 6.40 -15.99 -18.60
N ALA A 103 5.35 -15.20 -18.91
CA ALA A 103 5.01 -14.81 -20.28
C ALA A 103 5.56 -13.45 -20.77
N LYS A 104 6.15 -12.58 -19.93
CA LYS A 104 6.57 -11.22 -20.35
C LYS A 104 7.79 -10.69 -19.61
N LYS A 105 8.69 -10.00 -20.33
CA LYS A 105 9.81 -9.25 -19.74
C LYS A 105 9.28 -8.13 -18.83
N ILE A 106 9.78 -8.09 -17.60
CA ILE A 106 9.47 -7.09 -16.58
C ILE A 106 10.02 -5.72 -17.00
N SER A 107 9.34 -4.63 -16.66
CA SER A 107 9.93 -3.28 -16.66
C SER A 107 11.16 -3.26 -15.76
N LYS A 108 12.34 -3.03 -16.34
CA LYS A 108 13.60 -3.01 -15.58
C LYS A 108 13.53 -1.98 -14.44
N ILE A 109 13.97 -2.38 -13.25
CA ILE A 109 14.20 -1.47 -12.13
C ILE A 109 15.26 -0.47 -12.55
N ARG A 110 14.92 0.82 -12.53
CA ARG A 110 15.82 1.91 -12.93
C ARG A 110 16.56 2.45 -11.73
N ASN A 111 15.81 2.86 -10.70
CA ASN A 111 16.36 3.48 -9.49
C ASN A 111 15.61 2.94 -8.26
N VAL A 112 16.33 2.84 -7.15
CA VAL A 112 15.78 2.50 -5.83
C VAL A 112 16.16 3.61 -4.86
N PHE A 113 15.19 4.12 -4.11
CA PHE A 113 15.39 5.17 -3.13
C PHE A 113 14.97 4.69 -1.74
N ARG A 114 15.73 5.10 -0.73
CA ARG A 114 15.33 5.00 0.67
C ARG A 114 14.54 6.23 1.06
N VAL A 115 13.37 6.05 1.63
CA VAL A 115 12.59 7.15 2.20
C VAL A 115 13.12 7.47 3.60
N LYS A 116 13.37 8.75 3.84
CA LYS A 116 13.75 9.33 5.12
C LYS A 116 12.54 10.06 5.68
N ASN A 117 11.87 9.42 6.64
CA ASN A 117 10.74 9.97 7.36
C ASN A 117 11.23 10.88 8.50
N SER A 118 10.53 11.98 8.78
CA SER A 118 10.80 12.80 9.96
C SER A 118 10.49 12.03 11.25
N SER A 119 11.04 12.51 12.37
CA SER A 119 10.72 11.96 13.70
C SER A 119 9.23 12.02 13.99
N GLU A 120 8.54 13.09 13.56
CA GLU A 120 7.10 13.25 13.73
C GLU A 120 6.29 12.18 12.98
N VAL A 121 6.68 11.86 11.73
CA VAL A 121 6.01 10.80 10.94
C VAL A 121 6.21 9.44 11.62
N LEU A 122 7.41 9.16 12.10
CA LEU A 122 7.72 7.92 12.82
C LEU A 122 6.92 7.81 14.12
N GLU A 123 6.84 8.89 14.89
CA GLU A 123 6.09 8.93 16.15
C GLU A 123 4.60 8.71 15.92
N LYS A 124 4.01 9.34 14.89
CA LYS A 124 2.60 9.12 14.52
C LYS A 124 2.34 7.67 14.12
N PHE A 125 3.27 7.04 13.38
CA PHE A 125 3.16 5.65 12.98
C PHE A 125 3.23 4.68 14.17
N GLU A 126 4.18 4.89 15.10
CA GLU A 126 4.30 4.05 16.30
C GLU A 126 3.12 4.27 17.27
N LYS A 127 2.66 5.51 17.46
CA LYS A 127 1.43 5.81 18.22
C LYS A 127 0.20 5.12 17.62
N TYR A 128 0.07 5.12 16.29
CA TYR A 128 -1.02 4.41 15.62
C TYR A 128 -0.92 2.89 15.85
N ARG A 129 0.30 2.31 15.79
CA ARG A 129 0.51 0.89 16.12
C ARG A 129 0.05 0.56 17.54
N ASP A 130 0.45 1.36 18.53
CA ASP A 130 0.10 1.10 19.93
C ASP A 130 -1.40 1.28 20.19
N MET A 131 -2.04 2.27 19.55
CA MET A 131 -3.50 2.43 19.58
C MET A 131 -4.22 1.18 19.04
N VAL A 132 -3.78 0.64 17.89
CA VAL A 132 -4.38 -0.59 17.31
C VAL A 132 -4.17 -1.79 18.23
N LYS A 133 -2.97 -1.97 18.80
CA LYS A 133 -2.69 -3.05 19.76
C LYS A 133 -3.55 -2.94 21.01
N GLN A 134 -3.75 -1.73 21.52
CA GLN A 134 -4.59 -1.48 22.70
C GLN A 134 -6.05 -1.81 22.40
N LYS A 135 -6.58 -1.34 21.27
CA LYS A 135 -7.94 -1.66 20.80
C LYS A 135 -8.15 -3.17 20.62
N ALA A 136 -7.16 -3.87 20.08
CA ALA A 136 -7.20 -5.33 19.93
C ALA A 136 -7.33 -6.05 21.28
N LYS A 137 -6.64 -5.57 22.33
CA LYS A 137 -6.78 -6.12 23.69
C LYS A 137 -8.18 -5.86 24.27
N GLU A 138 -8.66 -4.63 24.17
CA GLU A 138 -9.95 -4.21 24.73
C GLU A 138 -11.14 -4.94 24.10
N THR A 139 -11.04 -5.23 22.80
CA THR A 139 -12.09 -5.91 22.03
C THR A 139 -11.96 -7.42 22.06
N GLY A 140 -10.98 -7.98 22.77
CA GLY A 140 -10.74 -9.41 22.85
C GLY A 140 -10.35 -10.04 21.50
N ASP A 141 -9.65 -9.30 20.64
CA ASP A 141 -9.18 -9.80 19.35
C ASP A 141 -8.27 -11.02 19.57
N LYS A 142 -8.63 -12.12 18.92
CA LYS A 142 -7.90 -13.40 19.02
C LYS A 142 -6.71 -13.48 18.07
N GLN A 143 -6.56 -12.53 17.15
CA GLN A 143 -5.45 -12.50 16.19
C GLN A 143 -4.14 -12.10 16.90
N PRO A 144 -3.16 -13.00 17.06
CA PRO A 144 -1.94 -12.70 17.84
C PRO A 144 -1.15 -11.53 17.28
N ARG A 145 -1.17 -11.35 15.95
CA ARG A 145 -0.45 -10.26 15.28
C ARG A 145 -1.04 -8.89 15.61
N SER A 146 -2.36 -8.76 15.69
CA SER A 146 -3.02 -7.52 16.12
C SER A 146 -2.53 -7.08 17.50
N LEU A 147 -2.33 -8.03 18.42
CA LEU A 147 -1.89 -7.77 19.80
C LEU A 147 -0.39 -7.44 19.92
N VAL A 148 0.45 -8.07 19.08
CA VAL A 148 1.92 -7.96 19.17
C VAL A 148 2.44 -6.77 18.37
N ASP A 149 2.10 -6.68 17.09
CA ASP A 149 2.67 -5.70 16.15
C ASP A 149 1.62 -4.82 15.46
N GLY A 150 0.35 -4.92 15.85
CA GLY A 150 -0.75 -4.21 15.19
C GLY A 150 -1.10 -4.80 13.82
N ASN A 151 -0.78 -6.08 13.61
CA ASN A 151 -0.89 -6.77 12.34
C ASN A 151 -0.10 -6.03 11.24
N GLU A 152 1.20 -5.84 11.48
CA GLU A 152 2.05 -5.03 10.61
C GLU A 152 2.37 -5.77 9.29
N LEU A 153 2.06 -5.17 8.15
CA LEU A 153 2.27 -5.79 6.84
C LEU A 153 3.24 -4.98 5.97
N LEU A 154 3.93 -5.69 5.07
CA LEU A 154 4.62 -5.06 3.94
C LEU A 154 3.65 -5.00 2.77
N CYS A 155 3.42 -3.81 2.23
CA CYS A 155 2.49 -3.60 1.10
C CYS A 155 3.11 -2.67 0.05
N PHE A 156 2.50 -2.68 -1.14
CA PHE A 156 2.95 -1.86 -2.26
C PHE A 156 1.92 -0.80 -2.63
N TYR A 157 2.37 0.41 -2.88
CA TYR A 157 1.56 1.48 -3.46
C TYR A 157 2.08 1.80 -4.86
N VAL A 158 1.24 1.66 -5.88
CA VAL A 158 1.62 1.96 -7.26
C VAL A 158 1.25 3.39 -7.60
N THR A 159 2.18 4.13 -8.18
CA THR A 159 2.00 5.53 -8.59
C THR A 159 2.81 5.86 -9.84
N THR A 160 2.77 7.12 -10.25
CA THR A 160 3.56 7.65 -11.37
C THR A 160 4.52 8.73 -10.91
N MET A 161 5.68 8.79 -11.56
CA MET A 161 6.65 9.85 -11.40
C MET A 161 6.78 10.63 -12.70
N THR A 162 6.52 11.94 -12.67
CA THR A 162 6.64 12.82 -13.85
C THR A 162 7.91 13.66 -13.80
N CYS A 163 8.45 13.91 -12.60
CA CYS A 163 9.74 14.56 -12.45
C CYS A 163 10.88 13.69 -12.98
N HIS A 164 11.94 14.33 -13.47
CA HIS A 164 13.18 13.67 -13.90
C HIS A 164 12.97 12.58 -14.97
N SER A 165 11.95 12.74 -15.83
CA SER A 165 11.73 11.82 -16.95
C SER A 165 12.78 11.96 -18.05
N ARG A 166 13.52 13.07 -18.12
CA ARG A 166 14.37 13.45 -19.28
C ARG A 166 15.88 13.56 -19.03
N GLN A 167 16.38 13.49 -17.79
CA GLN A 167 17.82 13.68 -17.49
C GLN A 167 18.43 12.48 -16.74
N SER A 168 19.74 12.28 -16.93
CA SER A 168 20.59 11.27 -16.27
C SER A 168 21.20 11.75 -14.95
N GLU A 169 20.84 12.93 -14.48
CA GLU A 169 21.41 13.47 -13.25
C GLU A 169 20.82 12.80 -12.01
N LEU A 170 21.70 12.65 -11.02
CA LEU A 170 21.44 12.08 -9.71
C LEU A 170 20.19 12.71 -9.10
N ILE A 171 19.24 11.89 -8.71
CA ILE A 171 18.01 12.36 -8.08
C ILE A 171 18.33 12.72 -6.63
N SER A 172 18.44 14.03 -6.37
CA SER A 172 18.84 14.58 -5.07
C SER A 172 17.71 14.64 -4.02
N GLY A 173 16.48 14.26 -4.38
CA GLY A 173 15.35 14.22 -3.46
C GLY A 173 13.99 14.37 -4.15
N PRO A 174 12.90 14.58 -3.39
CA PRO A 174 11.61 14.95 -3.95
C PRO A 174 11.70 16.27 -4.71
N CYS A 175 10.97 16.38 -5.83
CA CYS A 175 10.87 17.65 -6.55
C CYS A 175 9.77 18.56 -5.98
N ASP A 176 9.84 19.84 -6.28
CA ASP A 176 8.83 20.83 -5.89
C ASP A 176 7.62 20.89 -6.84
N HIS A 177 7.60 20.04 -7.89
CA HIS A 177 6.50 20.01 -8.86
C HIS A 177 5.22 19.40 -8.26
N SER A 178 4.16 20.21 -8.17
CA SER A 178 2.84 19.82 -7.64
C SER A 178 2.16 18.69 -8.41
N TYR A 179 2.51 18.50 -9.69
CA TYR A 179 1.97 17.47 -10.57
C TYR A 179 2.73 16.13 -10.52
N CYS A 180 3.78 16.01 -9.70
CA CYS A 180 4.45 14.73 -9.50
C CYS A 180 3.77 13.90 -8.40
N ASN A 181 2.98 12.91 -8.81
CA ASN A 181 2.22 12.05 -7.88
C ASN A 181 3.14 11.40 -6.84
N LEU A 182 4.27 10.81 -7.25
CA LEU A 182 5.23 10.22 -6.32
C LEU A 182 5.73 11.20 -5.25
N CYS A 183 6.29 12.34 -5.66
CA CYS A 183 6.88 13.30 -4.72
C CYS A 183 5.81 13.89 -3.80
N ARG A 184 4.62 14.19 -4.34
CA ARG A 184 3.47 14.64 -3.55
C ARG A 184 3.05 13.60 -2.51
N THR A 185 2.95 12.33 -2.87
CA THR A 185 2.60 11.26 -1.93
C THR A 185 3.62 11.12 -0.81
N ILE A 186 4.92 11.17 -1.13
CA ILE A 186 5.99 11.07 -0.12
C ILE A 186 6.01 12.30 0.79
N CYS A 187 6.03 13.51 0.23
CA CYS A 187 6.14 14.75 1.02
C CYS A 187 4.93 14.98 1.94
N SER A 188 3.74 14.52 1.53
CA SER A 188 2.53 14.56 2.36
C SER A 188 2.41 13.37 3.33
N SER A 189 3.31 12.39 3.27
CA SER A 189 3.20 11.14 4.05
C SER A 189 1.82 10.47 3.91
N PHE A 190 1.32 10.39 2.67
CA PHE A 190 -0.04 9.93 2.34
C PHE A 190 -1.19 10.77 2.93
N ASP A 191 -0.93 11.93 3.54
CA ASP A 191 -1.97 12.82 4.09
C ASP A 191 -2.53 13.77 3.01
N MET A 192 -3.28 13.21 2.06
CA MET A 192 -3.85 13.90 0.92
C MET A 192 -5.39 13.98 1.06
N LYS A 193 -6.03 14.99 0.47
CA LYS A 193 -7.51 15.08 0.46
C LYS A 193 -8.21 13.80 0.00
N TYR A 194 -7.67 13.14 -1.03
CA TYR A 194 -8.19 11.87 -1.52
C TYR A 194 -8.11 10.76 -0.48
N THR A 195 -6.94 10.58 0.15
CA THR A 195 -6.72 9.52 1.13
C THR A 195 -7.48 9.76 2.43
N LYS A 196 -7.74 11.02 2.80
CA LYS A 196 -8.66 11.36 3.90
C LYS A 196 -10.09 10.91 3.63
N ARG A 197 -10.54 10.92 2.37
CA ARG A 197 -11.90 10.54 1.98
C ARG A 197 -12.06 9.04 1.73
N PHE A 198 -11.08 8.43 1.07
CA PHE A 198 -11.19 7.05 0.58
C PHE A 198 -10.22 6.07 1.26
N GLY A 199 -9.36 6.54 2.14
CA GLY A 199 -8.26 5.76 2.70
C GLY A 199 -7.09 5.59 1.72
N VAL A 200 -6.09 4.83 2.14
CA VAL A 200 -4.93 4.48 1.32
C VAL A 200 -5.09 3.06 0.83
N GLN A 201 -5.32 2.90 -0.48
CA GLN A 201 -5.40 1.59 -1.13
C GLN A 201 -4.01 1.05 -1.46
N LEU A 202 -3.73 -0.17 -1.03
CA LEU A 202 -2.42 -0.83 -1.12
C LEU A 202 -2.56 -2.24 -1.68
N CYS A 203 -1.55 -2.67 -2.43
CA CYS A 203 -1.43 -4.03 -2.94
C CYS A 203 -0.85 -4.93 -1.84
N THR A 204 -1.53 -6.03 -1.57
CA THR A 204 -1.10 -7.05 -0.59
C THR A 204 -0.54 -8.31 -1.22
N SER A 205 -0.56 -8.42 -2.55
CA SER A 205 0.01 -9.56 -3.27
C SER A 205 0.73 -9.14 -4.56
N SER A 206 1.52 -10.07 -5.10
CA SER A 206 2.17 -9.96 -6.39
C SER A 206 1.17 -9.74 -7.54
N GLU A 207 0.02 -10.41 -7.50
CA GLU A 207 -1.07 -10.26 -8.46
C GLU A 207 -1.64 -8.85 -8.42
N ALA A 208 -1.95 -8.35 -7.22
CA ALA A 208 -2.45 -6.99 -7.03
C ALA A 208 -1.47 -5.93 -7.52
N LEU A 209 -0.17 -6.13 -7.24
CA LEU A 209 0.87 -5.26 -7.76
C LEU A 209 0.91 -5.27 -9.30
N ARG A 210 0.85 -6.45 -9.93
CA ARG A 210 0.86 -6.59 -11.39
C ARG A 210 -0.39 -6.01 -12.05
N GLU A 211 -1.56 -6.18 -11.47
CA GLU A 211 -2.82 -5.59 -11.96
C GLU A 211 -2.80 -4.07 -11.81
N SER A 212 -2.43 -3.55 -10.63
CA SER A 212 -2.28 -2.11 -10.39
C SER A 212 -1.26 -1.47 -11.34
N MET A 213 -0.14 -2.15 -11.60
CA MET A 213 0.86 -1.69 -12.57
C MET A 213 0.31 -1.60 -14.00
N LYS A 214 -0.62 -2.46 -14.40
CA LYS A 214 -1.28 -2.39 -15.71
C LYS A 214 -2.33 -1.28 -15.76
N ALA A 215 -3.10 -1.12 -14.69
CA ALA A 215 -4.15 -0.12 -14.58
C ALA A 215 -3.61 1.31 -14.52
N VAL A 216 -2.43 1.51 -13.93
CA VAL A 216 -1.76 2.83 -13.91
C VAL A 216 -1.35 3.22 -15.33
N LEU A 217 -2.09 4.19 -15.87
CA LEU A 217 -1.80 4.85 -17.14
C LEU A 217 -0.52 5.68 -17.04
N LYS A 218 0.42 5.41 -17.96
CA LYS A 218 1.68 6.14 -18.10
C LYS A 218 1.50 7.17 -19.22
N GLY A 219 1.60 8.46 -18.91
CA GLY A 219 1.66 9.51 -19.92
C GLY A 219 2.99 9.48 -20.68
N LYS A 220 3.08 10.18 -21.83
CA LYS A 220 4.27 10.16 -22.71
C LYS A 220 5.60 10.50 -22.01
N ASN A 221 5.57 11.19 -20.86
CA ASN A 221 6.75 11.55 -20.06
C ASN A 221 6.61 11.20 -18.56
N SER A 222 5.81 10.19 -18.19
CA SER A 222 5.79 9.69 -16.80
C SER A 222 6.49 8.34 -16.72
N LYS A 223 6.98 7.97 -15.54
CA LYS A 223 7.49 6.63 -15.21
C LYS A 223 6.55 5.99 -14.19
N ARG A 224 6.48 4.66 -14.17
CA ARG A 224 5.79 3.97 -13.08
C ARG A 224 6.72 3.90 -11.87
N ALA A 225 6.15 4.05 -10.69
CA ALA A 225 6.86 3.93 -9.44
C ALA A 225 6.07 3.06 -8.47
N VAL A 226 6.79 2.29 -7.66
CA VAL A 226 6.24 1.48 -6.58
C VAL A 226 6.83 1.98 -5.28
N ILE A 227 5.97 2.38 -4.34
CA ILE A 227 6.38 2.68 -2.97
C ILE A 227 6.17 1.41 -2.14
N ILE A 228 7.21 0.98 -1.46
CA ILE A 228 7.16 -0.13 -0.51
C ILE A 228 6.89 0.45 0.87
N CYS A 229 5.78 0.05 1.47
CA CYS A 229 5.29 0.58 2.73
C CYS A 229 5.25 -0.51 3.80
N ARG A 230 5.63 -0.15 5.02
CA ARG A 230 5.17 -0.84 6.22
C ARG A 230 3.81 -0.27 6.60
N ILE A 231 2.84 -1.11 6.92
CA ILE A 231 1.52 -0.66 7.35
C ILE A 231 1.05 -1.35 8.61
N ILE A 232 0.23 -0.68 9.40
CA ILE A 232 -0.49 -1.27 10.52
C ILE A 232 -1.90 -1.62 10.03
N ALA A 233 -2.15 -2.89 9.75
CA ALA A 233 -3.43 -3.32 9.19
C ALA A 233 -4.52 -3.45 10.26
N GLY A 234 -4.13 -3.71 11.51
CA GLY A 234 -5.06 -4.00 12.60
C GLY A 234 -6.06 -5.10 12.24
N ARG A 235 -7.30 -4.92 12.69
CA ARG A 235 -8.42 -5.80 12.32
C ARG A 235 -8.90 -5.48 10.92
N ILE A 236 -8.91 -6.51 10.07
CA ILE A 236 -9.26 -6.40 8.66
C ILE A 236 -10.72 -6.79 8.46
N LYS A 237 -11.55 -5.88 7.96
CA LYS A 237 -12.91 -6.20 7.52
C LYS A 237 -12.86 -7.00 6.23
N ASN A 238 -13.44 -8.19 6.20
CA ASN A 238 -13.73 -8.87 4.95
C ASN A 238 -15.03 -8.30 4.35
N THR A 239 -15.05 -8.04 3.04
CA THR A 239 -16.21 -7.43 2.37
C THR A 239 -17.49 -8.27 2.48
N ASN A 240 -17.36 -9.56 2.77
CA ASN A 240 -18.47 -10.49 2.95
C ASN A 240 -19.01 -10.53 4.39
N ASP A 241 -18.34 -9.86 5.33
CA ASP A 241 -18.72 -9.87 6.73
C ASP A 241 -19.75 -8.78 7.03
N ARG A 242 -20.91 -9.20 7.53
CA ARG A 242 -22.03 -8.33 7.93
C ARG A 242 -21.90 -7.82 9.35
N ALA A 243 -20.90 -8.26 10.10
CA ALA A 243 -20.68 -7.79 11.46
C ALA A 243 -20.30 -6.30 11.47
N SER A 244 -21.03 -5.52 12.29
CA SER A 244 -20.83 -4.09 12.51
C SER A 244 -19.68 -3.81 13.50
N GLU A 245 -18.65 -4.64 13.49
CA GLU A 245 -17.46 -4.40 14.31
C GLU A 245 -16.63 -3.24 13.74
N GLU A 246 -15.88 -2.58 14.62
CA GLU A 246 -15.05 -1.44 14.22
C GLU A 246 -13.68 -1.91 13.71
N TYR A 247 -13.51 -1.96 12.39
CA TYR A 247 -12.27 -2.41 11.74
C TYR A 247 -11.30 -1.26 11.44
N ASP A 248 -10.01 -1.58 11.45
CA ASP A 248 -8.91 -0.64 11.19
C ASP A 248 -8.59 -0.54 9.69
N SER A 249 -8.80 -1.65 8.96
CA SER A 249 -8.63 -1.71 7.51
C SER A 249 -9.70 -2.57 6.85
N ILE A 250 -9.84 -2.43 5.53
CA ILE A 250 -10.85 -3.12 4.73
C ILE A 250 -10.13 -3.89 3.64
N ARG A 251 -10.38 -5.20 3.57
CA ARG A 251 -9.97 -6.00 2.42
C ARG A 251 -10.98 -5.77 1.31
N ASN A 252 -10.52 -5.22 0.20
CA ASN A 252 -11.35 -4.95 -0.96
C ASN A 252 -11.09 -6.02 -2.04
N TYR A 253 -12.12 -6.84 -2.29
CA TYR A 253 -12.16 -7.83 -3.35
C TYR A 253 -12.97 -7.38 -4.58
N ARG A 254 -13.66 -6.23 -4.51
CA ARG A 254 -14.67 -5.82 -5.49
C ARG A 254 -14.72 -4.30 -5.73
N GLY A 255 -13.66 -3.75 -6.28
CA GLY A 255 -13.79 -2.63 -7.21
C GLY A 255 -13.76 -3.22 -8.62
N PHE A 256 -14.68 -2.81 -9.51
CA PHE A 256 -14.85 -3.34 -10.87
C PHE A 256 -13.55 -3.42 -11.73
N CYS A 257 -12.45 -2.82 -11.30
CA CYS A 257 -11.16 -2.81 -11.99
C CYS A 257 -10.14 -3.90 -11.58
N PHE A 258 -10.29 -4.56 -10.42
CA PHE A 258 -9.24 -5.46 -9.89
C PHE A 258 -9.80 -6.81 -9.46
N LYS A 259 -9.14 -7.90 -9.88
CA LYS A 259 -9.51 -9.28 -9.52
C LYS A 259 -8.75 -9.80 -8.30
N SER A 260 -7.85 -8.97 -7.76
CA SER A 260 -6.86 -9.33 -6.74
C SER A 260 -7.01 -8.49 -5.47
N GLU A 261 -6.47 -9.02 -4.37
CA GLU A 261 -6.71 -8.50 -3.01
C GLU A 261 -5.96 -7.19 -2.76
N HIS A 262 -6.74 -6.11 -2.58
CA HIS A 262 -6.23 -4.83 -2.11
C HIS A 262 -6.66 -4.60 -0.66
N LEU A 263 -5.84 -3.86 0.08
CA LEU A 263 -6.16 -3.44 1.43
C LEU A 263 -6.29 -1.91 1.47
N ILE A 264 -7.36 -1.43 2.09
CA ILE A 264 -7.59 -0.01 2.32
C ILE A 264 -7.42 0.27 3.81
N VAL A 265 -6.44 1.09 4.16
CA VAL A 265 -6.28 1.62 5.53
C VAL A 265 -6.91 3.01 5.62
N LYS A 266 -7.63 3.28 6.71
CA LYS A 266 -8.39 4.53 6.86
C LYS A 266 -7.53 5.73 7.24
N SER A 267 -6.43 5.51 7.95
CA SER A 267 -5.55 6.57 8.43
C SER A 267 -4.22 6.59 7.67
N PRO A 268 -3.75 7.76 7.19
CA PRO A 268 -2.39 7.91 6.68
C PRO A 268 -1.31 7.54 7.72
N ASN A 269 -1.59 7.75 9.01
CA ASN A 269 -0.67 7.38 10.10
C ASN A 269 -0.48 5.86 10.21
N ALA A 270 -1.33 5.06 9.55
CA ALA A 270 -1.15 3.61 9.44
C ALA A 270 -0.10 3.21 8.40
N VAL A 271 0.46 4.15 7.64
CA VAL A 271 1.34 3.88 6.49
C VAL A 271 2.70 4.56 6.68
N LEU A 272 3.76 3.76 6.59
CA LEU A 272 5.14 4.24 6.63
C LEU A 272 5.87 3.88 5.33
N PRO A 273 6.10 4.84 4.41
CA PRO A 273 6.89 4.61 3.22
C PRO A 273 8.34 4.31 3.60
N CYS A 274 8.89 3.25 3.04
CA CYS A 274 10.25 2.78 3.36
C CYS A 274 11.17 2.92 2.14
N PHE A 275 10.70 2.50 0.97
CA PHE A 275 11.48 2.53 -0.27
C PHE A 275 10.61 2.98 -1.44
N VAL A 276 11.24 3.57 -2.44
CA VAL A 276 10.63 3.89 -3.73
C VAL A 276 11.42 3.21 -4.83
N VAL A 277 10.71 2.57 -5.76
CA VAL A 277 11.31 1.89 -6.90
C VAL A 277 10.73 2.47 -8.17
N VAL A 278 11.60 3.04 -9.00
CA VAL A 278 11.22 3.62 -10.29
C VAL A 278 11.48 2.59 -11.38
N LEU A 279 10.47 2.37 -12.21
CA LEU A 279 10.46 1.37 -13.27
C LEU A 279 10.52 2.06 -14.65
N ASN A 280 11.18 1.41 -15.61
CA ASN A 280 11.20 1.85 -17.01
C ASN A 280 9.86 1.61 -17.72
#